data_AF-A0A1V6R873-F1
#
_entry.id   AF-A0A1V6R873-F1
#
_cell.length_a   1.000
_cell.length_b   1.000
_cell.length_c   1.000
_cell.angle_alpha   90.00
_cell.angle_beta   90.00
_cell.angle_gamma   90.00
#
_symmetry.space_group_name_H-M   'P 1'
#
loop_
_entity.id
_entity.type
_entity.pdbx_description
1 polymer ?
#
loop_
_entity_poly.entity_id
_entity_poly.type
_entity_poly.pdbx_seq_one_letter_code
_entity_poly.pdbx_strand_id
1 'polypeptide(L)'
;MGASESKLVFKQGIFRLSEEQEIPADDPYWTRFWELPESTEDVFSLFTPADIRRTRDHALPNFQTLLLAVTSRLTVLKNHPSFPDPDLAPERDVLNCIRILTRLLPYVYEAEHLEEWEDNFFWARRKRRTRQSQIAGEVLFDEAQPEDNQEARSPRAEDYEDVKPLAEELIDTLMDLLFFADFTIPRLPTAKSKVSFSIWQSGVGCNTAMGSNKTLESNRCEILRLMLTLTGKAMYLPSNTLPVQGVKAITYITTCQDKQAVLTLLCSLLNTAMKYNPASWRVPYDHVVWKDPRQILVIYCVQLLLVLLLYPIPEDGRGTPPKNYYRHYFGRLHRPQDFQFLVDGMTRILNQPVSILC
;
A
#
# COMPACT_ATOMS: atom_id res chain seq x y z
N MET A 1 2.88 -30.35 -11.62
CA MET A 1 2.57 -30.91 -10.29
C MET A 1 2.84 -29.92 -9.14
N GLY A 2 3.67 -28.88 -9.31
CA GLY A 2 4.06 -27.98 -8.21
C GLY A 2 3.02 -26.96 -7.69
N ALA A 3 2.04 -26.53 -8.48
CA ALA A 3 1.06 -25.52 -8.04
C ALA A 3 0.15 -26.03 -6.91
N SER A 4 -0.38 -27.25 -7.02
CA SER A 4 -1.25 -27.84 -5.99
C SER A 4 -0.49 -28.13 -4.69
N GLU A 5 0.77 -28.54 -4.80
CA GLU A 5 1.66 -28.77 -3.66
C GLU A 5 1.99 -27.46 -2.95
N SER A 6 2.33 -26.40 -3.69
CA SER A 6 2.61 -25.07 -3.13
C SER A 6 1.41 -24.49 -2.37
N LYS A 7 0.20 -24.67 -2.90
CA LYS A 7 -1.05 -24.27 -2.20
C LYS A 7 -1.26 -25.05 -0.90
N LEU A 8 -0.96 -26.35 -0.89
CA LEU A 8 -1.06 -27.18 0.31
C LEU A 8 -0.06 -26.72 1.38
N VAL A 9 1.19 -26.50 0.99
CA VAL A 9 2.25 -26.01 1.89
C VAL A 9 1.92 -24.62 2.43
N PHE A 10 1.37 -23.73 1.60
CA PHE A 10 0.91 -22.42 2.04
C PHE A 10 -0.23 -22.53 3.07
N LYS A 11 -1.21 -23.40 2.82
CA LYS A 11 -2.33 -23.64 3.76
C LYS A 11 -1.86 -24.25 5.09
N GLN A 12 -0.93 -25.20 5.06
CA GLN A 12 -0.30 -25.72 6.28
C GLN A 12 0.44 -24.61 7.03
N GLY A 13 1.12 -23.72 6.30
CA GLY A 13 1.76 -22.55 6.88
C GLY A 13 0.76 -21.64 7.59
N ILE A 14 -0.42 -21.40 7.02
CA ILE A 14 -1.48 -20.62 7.67
C ILE A 14 -1.93 -21.26 8.99
N PHE A 15 -2.10 -22.58 9.05
CA PHE A 15 -2.49 -23.24 10.30
C PHE A 15 -1.43 -23.11 11.40
N ARG A 16 -0.14 -23.24 11.03
CA ARG A 16 1.00 -23.05 11.94
C ARG A 16 0.95 -21.72 12.67
N LEU A 17 0.47 -20.63 12.02
CA LEU A 17 0.35 -19.31 12.65
C LEU A 17 -0.46 -19.32 13.95
N SER A 18 -1.49 -20.16 14.03
CA SER A 18 -2.39 -20.23 15.18
C SER A 18 -2.13 -21.41 16.13
N GLU A 19 -1.40 -22.43 15.66
CA GLU A 19 -1.13 -23.65 16.42
C GLU A 19 0.16 -23.55 17.24
N GLU A 20 1.19 -22.88 16.70
CA GLU A 20 2.46 -22.66 17.38
C GLU A 20 2.47 -21.29 18.04
N GLN A 21 3.05 -21.18 19.23
CA GLN A 21 3.17 -19.90 19.93
C GLN A 21 4.56 -19.31 19.68
N GLU A 22 4.60 -18.03 19.35
CA GLU A 22 5.83 -17.23 19.22
C GLU A 22 6.87 -17.81 18.25
N ILE A 23 6.50 -17.95 16.98
CA ILE A 23 7.43 -18.36 15.92
C ILE A 23 8.54 -17.28 15.80
N PRO A 24 9.84 -17.67 15.79
CA PRO A 24 10.96 -16.71 15.72
C PRO A 24 10.88 -15.80 14.49
N ALA A 25 11.21 -14.52 14.65
CA ALA A 25 11.11 -13.52 13.58
C ALA A 25 12.07 -13.76 12.40
N ASP A 26 13.16 -14.49 12.63
CA ASP A 26 14.17 -14.90 11.66
C ASP A 26 13.90 -16.28 11.02
N ASP A 27 12.81 -16.96 11.41
CA ASP A 27 12.43 -18.26 10.84
C ASP A 27 12.15 -18.11 9.32
N PRO A 28 12.81 -18.90 8.44
CA PRO A 28 12.54 -18.92 7.00
C PRO A 28 11.07 -19.20 6.64
N TYR A 29 10.28 -19.74 7.58
CA TYR A 29 8.84 -19.87 7.49
C TYR A 29 8.12 -18.64 6.96
N TRP A 30 8.52 -17.43 7.36
CA TRP A 30 7.86 -16.20 6.93
C TRP A 30 7.94 -16.00 5.41
N THR A 31 9.00 -16.50 4.75
CA THR A 31 9.18 -16.33 3.30
C THR A 31 8.06 -16.97 2.48
N ARG A 32 7.45 -18.02 3.04
CA ARG A 32 6.34 -18.74 2.43
C ARG A 32 5.14 -17.84 2.12
N PHE A 33 4.95 -16.74 2.85
CA PHE A 33 3.82 -15.83 2.64
C PHE A 33 3.95 -14.93 1.41
N TRP A 34 5.16 -14.76 0.87
CA TRP A 34 5.38 -14.04 -0.39
C TRP A 34 5.90 -14.92 -1.52
N GLU A 35 6.50 -16.08 -1.23
CA GLU A 35 7.05 -16.99 -2.24
C GLU A 35 6.03 -18.00 -2.77
N LEU A 36 5.14 -18.53 -1.92
CA LEU A 36 4.24 -19.63 -2.31
C LEU A 36 2.98 -19.20 -3.07
N PRO A 37 2.31 -18.07 -2.77
CA PRO A 37 1.12 -17.68 -3.51
C PRO A 37 1.45 -17.39 -4.99
N GLU A 38 0.78 -18.06 -5.92
CA GLU A 38 1.00 -17.87 -7.36
C GLU A 38 0.01 -16.86 -7.96
N SER A 39 -1.13 -16.65 -7.27
CA SER A 39 -2.22 -15.79 -7.72
C SER A 39 -2.86 -15.02 -6.57
N THR A 40 -3.65 -13.99 -6.91
CA THR A 40 -4.51 -13.29 -5.95
C THR A 40 -5.49 -14.26 -5.28
N GLU A 41 -6.04 -15.23 -6.02
CA GLU A 41 -6.98 -16.21 -5.47
C GLU A 41 -6.36 -17.05 -4.36
N ASP A 42 -5.10 -17.43 -4.47
CA ASP A 42 -4.43 -18.25 -3.44
C ASP A 42 -4.44 -17.55 -2.07
N VAL A 43 -4.19 -16.24 -2.02
CA VAL A 43 -4.22 -15.49 -0.76
C VAL A 43 -5.64 -15.36 -0.23
N PHE A 44 -6.58 -14.90 -1.05
CA PHE A 44 -7.93 -14.55 -0.59
C PHE A 44 -8.83 -15.77 -0.34
N SER A 45 -8.56 -16.91 -0.99
CA SER A 45 -9.31 -18.16 -0.81
C SER A 45 -8.71 -19.07 0.26
N LEU A 46 -7.38 -19.22 0.32
CA LEU A 46 -6.72 -20.15 1.25
C LEU A 46 -6.56 -19.54 2.64
N PHE A 47 -6.31 -18.23 2.75
CA PHE A 47 -6.24 -17.54 4.04
C PHE A 47 -7.65 -17.05 4.43
N THR A 48 -8.41 -17.94 5.08
CA THR A 48 -9.83 -17.70 5.34
C THR A 48 -10.04 -16.67 6.45
N PRO A 49 -11.22 -16.01 6.52
CA PRO A 49 -11.53 -15.10 7.61
C PRO A 49 -11.43 -15.74 8.99
N ALA A 50 -11.75 -17.03 9.11
CA ALA A 50 -11.70 -17.77 10.37
C ALA A 50 -10.25 -17.98 10.83
N ASP A 51 -9.36 -18.34 9.90
CA ASP A 51 -7.94 -18.52 10.20
C ASP A 51 -7.30 -17.20 10.66
N ILE A 52 -7.60 -16.09 9.98
CA ILE A 52 -7.08 -14.76 10.32
C ILE A 52 -7.51 -14.34 11.72
N ARG A 53 -8.80 -14.47 12.04
CA ARG A 53 -9.33 -14.16 13.39
C ARG A 53 -8.72 -15.06 14.44
N ARG A 54 -8.59 -16.36 14.17
CA ARG A 54 -7.96 -17.32 15.09
C ARG A 54 -6.52 -16.93 15.39
N THR A 55 -5.72 -16.61 14.37
CA THR A 55 -4.34 -16.14 14.56
C THR A 55 -4.31 -14.82 15.34
N ARG A 56 -5.13 -13.83 14.97
CA ARG A 56 -5.21 -12.54 15.66
C ARG A 56 -5.55 -12.70 17.15
N ASP A 57 -6.56 -13.49 17.46
CA ASP A 57 -7.15 -13.57 18.81
C ASP A 57 -6.39 -14.55 19.74
N HIS A 58 -5.76 -15.61 19.19
CA HIS A 58 -5.10 -16.65 19.99
C HIS A 58 -3.57 -16.70 19.83
N ALA A 59 -3.01 -16.00 18.84
CA ALA A 59 -1.58 -15.98 18.53
C ALA A 59 -1.13 -14.60 18.02
N LEU A 60 -1.54 -13.53 18.73
CA LEU A 60 -1.23 -12.14 18.37
C LEU A 60 0.27 -11.89 18.10
N PRO A 61 1.24 -12.47 18.84
CA PRO A 61 2.66 -12.32 18.51
C PRO A 61 3.01 -12.78 17.09
N ASN A 62 2.48 -13.92 16.64
CA ASN A 62 2.69 -14.41 15.28
C ASN A 62 2.00 -13.52 14.25
N PHE A 63 0.81 -13.02 14.56
CA PHE A 63 0.09 -12.08 13.70
C PHE A 63 0.90 -10.79 13.49
N GLN A 64 1.47 -10.25 14.57
CA GLN A 64 2.33 -9.08 14.56
C GLN A 64 3.61 -9.34 13.74
N THR A 65 4.29 -10.47 13.98
CA THR A 65 5.50 -10.84 13.25
C THR A 65 5.22 -10.99 11.76
N LEU A 66 4.09 -11.59 11.37
CA LEU A 66 3.68 -11.69 9.97
C LEU A 66 3.52 -10.31 9.33
N LEU A 67 2.76 -9.40 9.96
CA LEU A 67 2.55 -8.04 9.46
C LEU A 67 3.88 -7.28 9.31
N LEU A 68 4.78 -7.41 10.29
CA LEU A 68 6.09 -6.77 10.26
C LEU A 68 6.98 -7.37 9.16
N ALA A 69 7.00 -8.70 9.01
CA ALA A 69 7.80 -9.41 8.02
C ALA A 69 7.40 -9.01 6.60
N VAL A 70 6.10 -9.03 6.27
CA VAL A 70 5.63 -8.67 4.92
C VAL A 70 5.82 -7.17 4.62
N THR A 71 5.65 -6.29 5.61
CA THR A 71 5.89 -4.84 5.43
C THR A 71 7.38 -4.55 5.23
N SER A 72 8.24 -5.23 5.99
CA SER A 72 9.69 -5.08 5.87
C SER A 72 10.18 -5.64 4.53
N ARG A 73 9.70 -6.81 4.11
CA ARG A 73 10.04 -7.41 2.81
C ARG A 73 9.64 -6.51 1.65
N LEU A 74 8.43 -5.92 1.70
CA LEU A 74 7.96 -4.97 0.70
C LEU A 74 8.93 -3.78 0.54
N THR A 75 9.35 -3.20 1.67
CA THR A 75 10.28 -2.06 1.71
C THR A 75 11.68 -2.45 1.21
N VAL A 76 12.17 -3.64 1.57
CA VAL A 76 13.45 -4.18 1.10
C VAL A 76 13.44 -4.36 -0.42
N LEU A 77 12.39 -4.98 -0.97
CA LEU A 77 12.28 -5.23 -2.41
C LEU A 77 12.19 -3.94 -3.22
N LYS A 78 11.36 -2.98 -2.79
CA LYS A 78 11.25 -1.68 -3.44
C LYS A 78 12.60 -0.96 -3.53
N ASN A 79 13.45 -1.10 -2.51
CA ASN A 79 14.77 -0.47 -2.45
C ASN A 79 15.88 -1.34 -3.07
N HIS A 80 15.57 -2.53 -3.56
CA HIS A 80 16.57 -3.43 -4.14
C HIS A 80 17.12 -2.87 -5.48
N PRO A 81 18.45 -2.82 -5.66
CA PRO A 81 19.07 -2.28 -6.88
C PRO A 81 18.66 -2.96 -8.18
N SER A 82 18.21 -4.21 -8.12
CA SER A 82 17.74 -4.97 -9.30
C SER A 82 16.21 -4.97 -9.47
N PHE A 83 15.41 -4.50 -8.51
CA PHE A 83 13.94 -4.58 -8.64
C PHE A 83 13.41 -3.77 -9.85
N PRO A 84 12.49 -4.30 -10.67
CA PRO A 84 11.97 -5.67 -10.66
C PRO A 84 12.87 -6.62 -11.46
N ASP A 85 13.44 -7.63 -10.79
CA ASP A 85 14.25 -8.69 -11.42
C ASP A 85 13.67 -10.04 -11.02
N PRO A 86 13.41 -10.97 -11.97
CA PRO A 86 12.66 -12.19 -11.68
C PRO A 86 13.33 -13.12 -10.66
N ASP A 87 14.65 -13.05 -10.51
CA ASP A 87 15.41 -13.96 -9.65
C ASP A 87 15.88 -13.25 -8.37
N LEU A 88 16.36 -12.01 -8.48
CA LEU A 88 16.97 -11.27 -7.36
C LEU A 88 15.96 -10.47 -6.54
N ALA A 89 14.96 -9.90 -7.19
CA ALA A 89 13.93 -9.08 -6.54
C ALA A 89 12.60 -9.22 -7.27
N PRO A 90 11.91 -10.37 -7.11
CA PRO A 90 10.75 -10.70 -7.91
C PRO A 90 9.59 -9.74 -7.65
N GLU A 91 8.95 -9.25 -8.70
CA GLU A 91 7.73 -8.44 -8.57
C GLU A 91 6.58 -9.20 -7.90
N ARG A 92 6.55 -10.53 -8.06
CA ARG A 92 5.54 -11.39 -7.43
C ARG A 92 5.59 -11.30 -5.90
N ASP A 93 6.78 -11.24 -5.32
CA ASP A 93 6.95 -11.15 -3.87
C ASP A 93 6.35 -9.83 -3.34
N VAL A 94 6.60 -8.72 -4.05
CA VAL A 94 6.00 -7.40 -3.75
C VAL A 94 4.47 -7.50 -3.80
N LEU A 95 3.92 -8.08 -4.86
CA LEU A 95 2.47 -8.25 -5.02
C LEU A 95 1.88 -9.14 -3.93
N ASN A 96 2.56 -10.20 -3.52
CA ASN A 96 2.09 -11.08 -2.46
C ASN A 96 2.14 -10.40 -1.08
N CYS A 97 3.19 -9.63 -0.76
CA CYS A 97 3.20 -8.80 0.44
C CYS A 97 2.00 -7.83 0.45
N ILE A 98 1.72 -7.18 -0.68
CA ILE A 98 0.56 -6.28 -0.83
C ILE A 98 -0.76 -7.03 -0.62
N ARG A 99 -0.92 -8.22 -1.20
CA ARG A 99 -2.14 -9.06 -1.06
C ARG A 99 -2.34 -9.52 0.37
N ILE A 100 -1.29 -9.97 1.04
CA ILE A 100 -1.34 -10.40 2.45
C ILE A 100 -1.74 -9.22 3.34
N LEU A 101 -1.09 -8.06 3.19
CA LEU A 101 -1.47 -6.85 3.94
C LEU A 101 -2.93 -6.44 3.67
N THR A 102 -3.34 -6.45 2.40
CA THR A 102 -4.72 -6.15 1.99
C THR A 102 -5.72 -7.10 2.65
N ARG A 103 -5.33 -8.37 2.80
CA ARG A 103 -6.16 -9.41 3.40
C ARG A 103 -6.22 -9.31 4.92
N LEU A 104 -5.14 -8.95 5.59
CA LEU A 104 -5.04 -8.96 7.06
C LEU A 104 -5.57 -7.68 7.73
N LEU A 105 -5.27 -6.50 7.19
CA LEU A 105 -5.58 -5.22 7.84
C LEU A 105 -7.06 -5.01 8.23
N PRO A 106 -8.06 -5.43 7.42
CA PRO A 106 -9.47 -5.32 7.82
C PRO A 106 -9.79 -6.02 9.15
N TYR A 107 -9.06 -7.09 9.47
CA TYR A 107 -9.24 -7.85 10.71
C TYR A 107 -8.57 -7.20 11.91
N VAL A 108 -7.63 -6.28 11.69
CA VAL A 108 -7.15 -5.37 12.76
C VAL A 108 -8.23 -4.35 13.05
N TYR A 109 -8.79 -3.71 12.01
CA TYR A 109 -9.76 -2.62 12.17
C TYR A 109 -11.11 -3.07 12.75
N GLU A 110 -11.55 -4.29 12.50
CA GLU A 110 -12.79 -4.82 13.09
C GLU A 110 -12.66 -5.15 14.60
N ALA A 111 -11.44 -5.21 15.13
CA ALA A 111 -11.15 -5.63 16.51
C ALA A 111 -10.90 -4.42 17.41
N GLU A 112 -11.97 -3.84 17.98
CA GLU A 112 -11.89 -2.64 18.83
C GLU A 112 -10.90 -2.78 20.00
N HIS A 113 -10.79 -3.98 20.59
CA HIS A 113 -9.85 -4.27 21.68
C HIS A 113 -8.36 -4.17 21.29
N LEU A 114 -8.05 -4.08 19.98
CA LEU A 114 -6.70 -3.92 19.46
C LEU A 114 -6.37 -2.46 19.11
N GLU A 115 -7.23 -1.47 19.39
CA GLU A 115 -6.99 -0.07 19.00
C GLU A 115 -5.66 0.48 19.55
N GLU A 116 -5.37 0.26 20.84
CA GLU A 116 -4.11 0.69 21.45
C GLU A 116 -2.90 -0.09 20.89
N TRP A 117 -3.07 -1.39 20.62
CA TRP A 117 -2.03 -2.21 20.00
C TRP A 117 -1.73 -1.72 18.58
N GLU A 118 -2.76 -1.44 17.78
CA GLU A 118 -2.63 -0.94 16.40
C GLU A 118 -1.88 0.39 16.42
N ASP A 119 -2.26 1.31 17.31
CA ASP A 119 -1.62 2.60 17.46
C ASP A 119 -0.15 2.47 17.82
N ASN A 120 0.18 1.61 18.77
CA ASN A 120 1.57 1.36 19.17
C ASN A 120 2.38 0.66 18.07
N PHE A 121 1.79 -0.32 17.38
CA PHE A 121 2.50 -1.10 16.38
C PHE A 121 2.74 -0.32 15.08
N PHE A 122 1.72 0.39 14.58
CA PHE A 122 1.79 1.06 13.29
C PHE A 122 2.23 2.53 13.37
N TRP A 123 1.86 3.24 14.44
CA TRP A 123 1.96 4.70 14.51
C TRP A 123 2.95 5.22 15.57
N ALA A 124 3.46 4.38 16.46
CA ALA A 124 4.48 4.80 17.41
C ALA A 124 5.80 5.16 16.70
N ARG A 125 6.57 6.05 17.34
CA ARG A 125 7.92 6.39 16.91
C ARG A 125 8.82 5.15 16.99
N ARG A 126 9.56 4.88 15.92
CA ARG A 126 10.46 3.73 15.84
C ARG A 126 11.90 4.22 15.89
N LYS A 127 12.77 3.39 16.46
CA LYS A 127 14.22 3.60 16.48
C LYS A 127 14.89 2.41 15.83
N ARG A 128 15.85 2.66 14.95
CA ARG A 128 16.67 1.63 14.30
C ARG A 128 18.12 1.85 14.70
N ARG A 129 18.87 0.77 14.93
CA ARG A 129 20.31 0.88 15.14
C ARG A 129 20.98 1.45 13.88
N THR A 130 21.87 2.41 14.06
CA THR A 130 22.66 2.98 12.97
C THR A 130 23.56 1.91 12.35
N ARG A 131 23.83 2.03 11.04
CA ARG A 131 24.75 1.08 10.36
C ARG A 131 26.13 1.01 11.04
N GLN A 132 26.61 2.14 11.59
CA GLN A 132 27.87 2.20 12.31
C GLN A 132 27.85 1.38 13.61
N SER A 133 26.75 1.42 14.37
CA SER A 133 26.62 0.63 15.61
C SER A 133 26.40 -0.85 15.34
N GLN A 134 25.76 -1.20 14.22
CA GLN A 134 25.63 -2.59 13.76
C GLN A 134 27.00 -3.19 13.40
N ILE A 135 27.80 -2.49 12.59
CA ILE A 135 29.14 -2.95 12.17
C ILE A 135 30.09 -3.01 13.38
N ALA A 136 30.08 -2.00 14.26
CA ALA A 136 30.93 -1.99 15.45
C ALA A 136 30.68 -3.18 16.39
N GLY A 137 29.44 -3.70 16.43
CA GLY A 137 29.10 -4.91 17.19
C GLY A 137 29.64 -6.21 16.59
N GLU A 138 29.78 -6.29 15.26
CA GLU A 138 30.30 -7.48 14.56
C GLU A 138 31.83 -7.59 14.61
N VAL A 139 32.56 -6.46 14.50
CA VAL A 139 34.04 -6.45 14.49
C VAL A 139 34.63 -6.87 15.85
N LEU A 140 33.94 -6.61 16.95
CA LEU A 140 34.36 -6.99 18.30
C LEU A 140 34.29 -8.50 18.57
N PHE A 141 33.57 -9.28 17.75
CA PHE A 141 33.46 -10.73 17.90
C PHE A 141 34.58 -11.51 17.16
N ASP A 142 35.31 -10.88 16.23
CA ASP A 142 36.34 -11.53 15.41
C ASP A 142 37.76 -11.44 16.05
N GLU A 143 37.94 -10.60 17.09
CA GLU A 143 39.23 -10.38 17.75
C GLU A 143 39.17 -10.57 19.29
N ALA A 144 38.70 -11.71 19.79
CA ALA A 144 38.81 -12.04 21.22
C ALA A 144 39.75 -13.23 21.48
N GLN A 145 41.03 -12.91 21.74
CA GLN A 145 41.83 -13.64 22.71
C GLN A 145 41.15 -13.54 24.09
N PRO A 146 41.11 -14.62 24.89
CA PRO A 146 40.40 -14.64 26.15
C PRO A 146 41.31 -14.11 27.25
N GLU A 147 41.37 -12.80 27.47
CA GLU A 147 41.73 -12.23 28.78
C GLU A 147 41.51 -10.71 28.80
N ASP A 148 40.88 -10.25 29.88
CA ASP A 148 40.62 -8.88 30.34
C ASP A 148 39.40 -8.06 29.85
N ASN A 149 38.55 -7.79 30.85
CA ASN A 149 37.52 -6.75 31.00
C ASN A 149 36.19 -6.88 30.24
N GLN A 150 35.28 -7.60 30.90
CA GLN A 150 33.83 -7.43 30.84
C GLN A 150 33.40 -5.99 31.20
N GLU A 151 33.35 -5.11 30.22
CA GLU A 151 32.35 -4.03 30.20
C GLU A 151 31.64 -4.09 28.85
N ALA A 152 30.53 -4.82 28.80
CA ALA A 152 29.58 -4.71 27.70
C ALA A 152 29.13 -3.25 27.64
N ARG A 153 29.66 -2.47 26.68
CA ARG A 153 29.25 -1.08 26.46
C ARG A 153 27.73 -1.05 26.36
N SER A 154 27.07 -0.40 27.32
CA SER A 154 25.65 -0.15 27.25
C SER A 154 25.36 0.68 26.00
N PRO A 155 24.33 0.32 25.20
CA PRO A 155 24.01 1.03 23.97
C PRO A 155 23.73 2.50 24.27
N ARG A 156 24.42 3.41 23.57
CA ARG A 156 24.26 4.86 23.71
C ARG A 156 23.06 5.32 22.89
N ALA A 157 22.45 6.45 23.27
CA ALA A 157 21.36 7.04 22.50
C ALA A 157 21.76 7.39 21.05
N GLU A 158 23.05 7.64 20.82
CA GLU A 158 23.65 7.92 19.50
C GLU A 158 23.70 6.68 18.58
N ASP A 159 23.53 5.47 19.13
CA ASP A 159 23.55 4.22 18.36
C ASP A 159 22.25 3.96 17.61
N TYR A 160 21.24 4.81 17.80
CA TYR A 160 19.90 4.68 17.23
C TYR A 160 19.51 5.94 16.46
N GLU A 161 19.00 5.73 15.24
CA GLU A 161 18.34 6.76 14.45
C GLU A 161 16.82 6.66 14.62
N ASP A 162 16.16 7.81 14.72
CA ASP A 162 14.71 7.88 14.64
C ASP A 162 14.25 7.53 13.22
N VAL A 163 13.32 6.59 13.11
CA VAL A 163 12.73 6.15 11.84
C VAL A 163 11.23 6.42 11.89
N LYS A 164 10.65 6.62 10.70
CA LYS A 164 9.21 6.79 10.55
C LYS A 164 8.43 5.63 11.19
N PRO A 165 7.24 5.91 11.73
CA PRO A 165 6.29 4.85 12.07
C PRO A 165 6.05 3.89 10.91
N LEU A 166 5.72 2.63 11.23
CA LEU A 166 5.58 1.57 10.23
C LEU A 166 4.52 1.89 9.17
N ALA A 167 3.40 2.49 9.58
CA ALA A 167 2.35 2.89 8.63
C ALA A 167 2.78 4.01 7.69
N GLU A 168 3.56 4.98 8.17
CA GLU A 168 4.09 6.06 7.32
C GLU A 168 5.06 5.51 6.28
N GLU A 169 5.99 4.65 6.70
CA GLU A 169 6.95 3.96 5.80
C GLU A 169 6.24 3.08 4.77
N LEU A 170 5.18 2.36 5.18
CA LEU A 170 4.35 1.57 4.28
C LEU A 170 3.63 2.47 3.26
N ILE A 171 3.00 3.56 3.69
CA ILE A 171 2.30 4.49 2.79
C ILE A 171 3.28 5.11 1.78
N ASP A 172 4.46 5.56 2.23
CA ASP A 172 5.49 6.10 1.36
C ASP A 172 5.97 5.06 0.33
N THR A 173 6.16 3.81 0.78
CA THR A 173 6.57 2.71 -0.09
C THR A 173 5.52 2.43 -1.17
N LEU A 174 4.23 2.43 -0.81
CA LEU A 174 3.14 2.25 -1.78
C LEU A 174 3.03 3.43 -2.76
N MET A 175 3.23 4.66 -2.26
CA MET A 175 3.27 5.86 -3.10
C MET A 175 4.40 5.81 -4.12
N ASP A 176 5.60 5.41 -3.72
CA ASP A 176 6.72 5.22 -4.64
C ASP A 176 6.45 4.08 -5.65
N LEU A 177 5.88 2.96 -5.18
CA LEU A 177 5.55 1.82 -6.02
C LEU A 177 4.51 2.16 -7.09
N LEU A 178 3.60 3.12 -6.87
CA LEU A 178 2.65 3.61 -7.88
C LEU A 178 3.31 4.33 -9.07
N PHE A 179 4.57 4.76 -8.90
CA PHE A 179 5.34 5.51 -9.88
C PHE A 179 6.72 4.88 -10.14
N PHE A 180 6.78 3.55 -10.07
CA PHE A 180 8.01 2.78 -10.19
C PHE A 180 8.18 2.22 -11.61
N ALA A 181 9.32 2.54 -12.23
CA ALA A 181 9.68 2.14 -13.58
C ALA A 181 9.75 0.62 -13.73
N ASP A 182 9.17 0.12 -14.83
CA ASP A 182 9.03 -1.30 -15.17
C ASP A 182 8.14 -2.13 -14.22
N PHE A 183 7.53 -1.51 -13.20
CA PHE A 183 6.59 -2.17 -12.29
C PHE A 183 5.17 -1.60 -12.40
N THR A 184 5.01 -0.28 -12.32
CA THR A 184 3.70 0.40 -12.48
C THR A 184 3.73 1.51 -13.52
N ILE A 185 4.89 1.94 -13.98
CA ILE A 185 5.03 2.86 -15.10
C ILE A 185 6.08 2.34 -16.09
N PRO A 186 6.00 2.68 -17.39
CA PRO A 186 7.06 2.31 -18.32
C PRO A 186 8.38 3.00 -17.96
N ARG A 187 9.50 2.39 -18.35
CA ARG A 187 10.82 3.04 -18.25
C ARG A 187 10.85 4.34 -19.05
N LEU A 188 11.15 5.43 -18.37
CA LEU A 188 11.25 6.74 -18.96
C LEU A 188 12.72 7.02 -19.35
N PRO A 189 13.03 7.33 -20.62
CA PRO A 189 14.41 7.51 -21.09
C PRO A 189 15.21 8.59 -20.32
N THR A 190 14.52 9.57 -19.75
CA THR A 190 15.12 10.72 -19.07
C THR A 190 15.19 10.57 -17.54
N ALA A 191 14.65 9.49 -16.98
CA ALA A 191 14.58 9.31 -15.53
C ALA A 191 15.93 8.87 -14.95
N LYS A 192 16.39 9.58 -13.92
CA LYS A 192 17.63 9.27 -13.17
C LYS A 192 17.42 8.26 -12.03
N SER A 193 16.17 8.05 -11.63
CA SER A 193 15.75 7.15 -10.56
C SER A 193 14.70 6.18 -11.08
N LYS A 194 14.57 5.02 -10.43
CA LYS A 194 13.51 4.06 -10.72
C LYS A 194 12.13 4.59 -10.34
N VAL A 195 12.04 5.47 -9.34
CA VAL A 195 10.80 6.16 -9.00
C VAL A 195 10.73 7.48 -9.75
N SER A 196 9.68 7.66 -10.55
CA SER A 196 9.45 8.89 -11.32
C SER A 196 7.98 9.28 -11.28
N PHE A 197 7.67 10.33 -10.52
CA PHE A 197 6.33 10.88 -10.38
C PHE A 197 5.84 11.54 -11.69
N SER A 198 5.36 10.71 -12.61
CA SER A 198 4.79 11.07 -13.91
C SER A 198 3.31 10.69 -13.99
N ILE A 199 2.50 11.55 -14.62
CA ILE A 199 1.04 11.36 -14.69
C ILE A 199 0.71 10.23 -15.67
N TRP A 200 -0.08 9.24 -15.24
CA TRP A 200 -0.34 8.01 -16.00
C TRP A 200 -1.09 8.23 -17.31
N GLN A 201 -2.08 9.14 -17.30
CA GLN A 201 -2.95 9.41 -18.44
C GLN A 201 -3.02 10.90 -18.76
N SER A 202 -3.20 11.20 -20.06
CA SER A 202 -3.45 12.57 -20.48
C SER A 202 -4.82 13.07 -19.99
N GLY A 203 -4.91 14.37 -19.75
CA GLY A 203 -6.04 15.07 -19.17
C GLY A 203 -5.53 16.30 -18.42
N VAL A 204 -6.06 16.53 -17.22
CA VAL A 204 -5.62 17.61 -16.34
C VAL A 204 -4.13 17.44 -16.02
N GLY A 205 -3.36 18.52 -16.16
CA GLY A 205 -1.93 18.56 -15.82
C GLY A 205 -0.99 17.78 -16.75
N CYS A 206 -1.51 17.05 -17.75
CA CYS A 206 -0.69 16.26 -18.66
C CYS A 206 -1.36 16.10 -20.04
N ASN A 207 -0.71 16.56 -21.11
CA ASN A 207 -1.29 16.46 -22.46
C ASN A 207 -0.95 15.13 -23.17
N THR A 208 0.07 14.42 -22.70
CA THR A 208 0.61 13.22 -23.35
C THR A 208 0.70 12.07 -22.36
N ALA A 209 0.00 10.97 -22.63
CA ALA A 209 0.07 9.79 -21.76
C ALA A 209 1.46 9.13 -21.88
N MET A 210 1.98 8.62 -20.76
CA MET A 210 3.30 7.97 -20.71
C MET A 210 3.34 6.58 -21.35
N GLY A 211 2.20 6.04 -21.78
CA GLY A 211 2.06 4.64 -22.19
C GLY A 211 1.72 3.73 -20.99
N SER A 212 0.98 2.67 -21.25
CA SER A 212 0.52 1.73 -20.23
C SER A 212 0.26 0.37 -20.86
N ASN A 213 0.27 -0.69 -20.05
CA ASN A 213 -0.09 -2.04 -20.47
C ASN A 213 -0.86 -2.75 -19.35
N LYS A 214 -1.39 -3.95 -19.62
CA LYS A 214 -2.23 -4.70 -18.68
C LYS A 214 -1.50 -5.03 -17.38
N THR A 215 -0.21 -5.37 -17.43
CA THR A 215 0.60 -5.70 -16.25
C THR A 215 0.80 -4.48 -15.36
N LEU A 216 1.21 -3.35 -15.92
CA LEU A 216 1.38 -2.10 -15.17
C LEU A 216 0.06 -1.66 -14.51
N GLU A 217 -1.07 -1.79 -15.23
CA GLU A 217 -2.40 -1.47 -14.71
C GLU A 217 -2.84 -2.43 -13.61
N SER A 218 -2.56 -3.73 -13.76
CA SER A 218 -2.83 -4.74 -12.73
C SER A 218 -2.03 -4.47 -11.46
N ASN A 219 -0.75 -4.10 -11.57
CA ASN A 219 0.09 -3.77 -10.44
C ASN A 219 -0.40 -2.50 -9.73
N ARG A 220 -0.79 -1.46 -10.48
CA ARG A 220 -1.46 -0.27 -9.92
C ARG A 220 -2.73 -0.65 -9.16
N CYS A 221 -3.56 -1.56 -9.69
CA CYS A 221 -4.77 -2.02 -9.02
C CYS A 221 -4.49 -2.65 -7.65
N GLU A 222 -3.48 -3.53 -7.55
CA GLU A 222 -3.12 -4.18 -6.27
C GLU A 222 -2.64 -3.15 -5.25
N ILE A 223 -1.82 -2.18 -5.65
CA ILE A 223 -1.35 -1.10 -4.75
C ILE A 223 -2.49 -0.19 -4.32
N LEU A 224 -3.33 0.26 -5.26
CA LEU A 224 -4.50 1.10 -4.94
C LEU A 224 -5.48 0.38 -4.02
N ARG A 225 -5.64 -0.94 -4.17
CA ARG A 225 -6.46 -1.76 -3.27
C ARG A 225 -5.91 -1.73 -1.84
N LEU A 226 -4.60 -1.89 -1.64
CA LEU A 226 -4.01 -1.77 -0.32
C LEU A 226 -4.09 -0.35 0.25
N MET A 227 -3.87 0.68 -0.58
CA MET A 227 -4.07 2.07 -0.15
C MET A 227 -5.51 2.31 0.32
N LEU A 228 -6.51 1.81 -0.43
CA LEU A 228 -7.91 1.87 -0.03
C LEU A 228 -8.16 1.12 1.29
N THR A 229 -7.58 -0.06 1.47
CA THR A 229 -7.63 -0.81 2.73
C THR A 229 -7.06 0.00 3.90
N LEU A 230 -5.88 0.62 3.76
CA LEU A 230 -5.27 1.47 4.79
C LEU A 230 -6.14 2.67 5.14
N THR A 231 -6.81 3.26 4.16
CA THR A 231 -7.77 4.36 4.37
C THR A 231 -9.16 3.88 4.83
N GLY A 232 -9.40 2.57 4.82
CA GLY A 232 -10.70 1.95 5.05
C GLY A 232 -11.13 1.89 6.51
N LYS A 233 -10.25 2.22 7.48
CA LYS A 233 -10.56 2.25 8.91
C LYS A 233 -11.79 3.10 9.24
N ALA A 234 -12.06 4.14 8.44
CA ALA A 234 -13.26 4.97 8.57
C ALA A 234 -14.59 4.17 8.53
N MET A 235 -14.62 3.01 7.85
CA MET A 235 -15.82 2.16 7.77
C MET A 235 -16.12 1.40 9.07
N TYR A 236 -15.14 1.35 9.99
CA TYR A 236 -15.25 0.68 11.29
C TYR A 236 -15.52 1.69 12.41
N LEU A 237 -15.57 2.99 12.11
CA LEU A 237 -15.83 4.05 13.07
C LEU A 237 -17.28 4.55 12.96
N PRO A 238 -17.96 4.81 14.10
CA PRO A 238 -19.25 5.50 14.09
C PRO A 238 -19.18 6.88 13.41
N SER A 239 -20.20 7.25 12.64
CA SER A 239 -20.19 8.48 11.81
C SER A 239 -20.00 9.79 12.60
N ASN A 240 -20.38 9.80 13.89
CA ASN A 240 -20.18 10.95 14.78
C ASN A 240 -18.76 11.07 15.34
N THR A 241 -17.97 9.99 15.34
CA THR A 241 -16.59 9.98 15.85
C THR A 241 -15.56 10.32 14.77
N LEU A 242 -15.84 9.95 13.52
CA LEU A 242 -14.91 10.10 12.41
C LEU A 242 -14.40 11.54 12.20
N PRO A 243 -15.22 12.62 12.25
CA PRO A 243 -14.70 13.98 12.08
C PRO A 243 -13.78 14.45 13.21
N VAL A 244 -13.90 13.84 14.40
CA VAL A 244 -13.15 14.22 15.61
C VAL A 244 -11.87 13.40 15.75
N GLN A 245 -11.96 12.09 15.54
CA GLN A 245 -10.81 11.18 15.65
C GLN A 245 -10.00 11.11 14.36
N GLY A 246 -10.69 11.12 13.21
CA GLY A 246 -10.12 10.91 11.89
C GLY A 246 -9.47 9.53 11.70
N VAL A 247 -8.79 9.40 10.57
CA VAL A 247 -8.01 8.22 10.21
C VAL A 247 -6.57 8.68 9.93
N LYS A 248 -5.64 8.23 10.76
CA LYS A 248 -4.21 8.60 10.69
C LYS A 248 -3.60 8.40 9.30
N ALA A 249 -3.94 7.30 8.61
CA ALA A 249 -3.51 7.05 7.24
C ALA A 249 -3.99 8.13 6.25
N ILE A 250 -5.26 8.54 6.31
CA ILE A 250 -5.77 9.59 5.42
C ILE A 250 -5.17 10.95 5.80
N THR A 251 -5.03 11.24 7.10
CA THR A 251 -4.36 12.46 7.58
C THR A 251 -2.93 12.55 7.06
N TYR A 252 -2.14 11.48 7.18
CA TYR A 252 -0.75 11.44 6.72
C TYR A 252 -0.66 11.70 5.19
N ILE A 253 -1.48 11.00 4.39
CA ILE A 253 -1.48 11.19 2.93
C ILE A 253 -1.89 12.62 2.57
N THR A 254 -2.99 13.12 3.13
CA THR A 254 -3.58 14.40 2.72
C THR A 254 -2.80 15.63 3.20
N THR A 255 -1.98 15.49 4.24
CA THR A 255 -1.11 16.56 4.75
C THR A 255 0.31 16.55 4.15
N CYS A 256 0.60 15.64 3.23
CA CYS A 256 1.88 15.60 2.50
C CYS A 256 2.14 16.92 1.75
N GLN A 257 3.30 17.53 2.01
CA GLN A 257 3.67 18.83 1.45
C GLN A 257 4.42 18.71 0.11
N ASP A 258 4.82 17.51 -0.29
CA ASP A 258 5.49 17.28 -1.57
C ASP A 258 4.51 17.56 -2.73
N LYS A 259 4.67 18.75 -3.31
CA LYS A 259 3.85 19.21 -4.43
C LYS A 259 3.89 18.26 -5.62
N GLN A 260 5.05 17.66 -5.93
CA GLN A 260 5.18 16.79 -7.10
C GLN A 260 4.42 15.49 -6.86
N ALA A 261 4.63 14.83 -5.71
CA ALA A 261 3.93 13.59 -5.37
C ALA A 261 2.41 13.79 -5.33
N VAL A 262 1.93 14.85 -4.67
CA VAL A 262 0.49 15.14 -4.53
C VAL A 262 -0.16 15.43 -5.88
N LEU A 263 0.42 16.33 -6.69
CA LEU A 263 -0.15 16.68 -8.00
C LEU A 263 -0.13 15.50 -8.96
N THR A 264 0.95 14.72 -8.97
CA THR A 264 1.05 13.56 -9.86
C THR A 264 0.01 12.50 -9.50
N LEU A 265 -0.15 12.16 -8.21
CA LEU A 265 -1.20 11.21 -7.82
C LEU A 265 -2.59 11.76 -8.13
N LEU A 266 -2.87 13.01 -7.76
CA LEU A 266 -4.16 13.65 -8.00
C LEU A 266 -4.56 13.60 -9.49
N CYS A 267 -3.65 14.05 -10.37
CA CYS A 267 -3.91 14.06 -11.81
C CYS A 267 -4.00 12.64 -12.38
N SER A 268 -3.19 11.69 -11.91
CA SER A 268 -3.26 10.29 -12.34
C SER A 268 -4.62 9.67 -12.01
N LEU A 269 -5.10 9.80 -10.76
CA LEU A 269 -6.41 9.27 -10.37
C LEU A 269 -7.56 9.94 -11.14
N LEU A 270 -7.51 11.27 -11.25
CA LEU A 270 -8.53 12.07 -11.93
C LEU A 270 -8.61 11.76 -13.43
N ASN A 271 -7.46 11.73 -14.12
CA ASN A 271 -7.42 11.49 -15.55
C ASN A 271 -7.83 10.06 -15.88
N THR A 272 -7.37 9.07 -15.10
CA THR A 272 -7.78 7.67 -15.24
C THR A 272 -9.29 7.52 -15.09
N ALA A 273 -9.89 8.20 -14.11
CA ALA A 273 -11.33 8.18 -13.91
C ALA A 273 -12.11 8.83 -15.08
N MET A 274 -11.75 10.06 -15.45
CA MET A 274 -12.52 10.87 -16.42
C MET A 274 -12.32 10.41 -17.87
N LYS A 275 -11.19 9.79 -18.19
CA LYS A 275 -10.91 9.29 -19.53
C LYS A 275 -11.49 7.91 -19.80
N TYR A 276 -12.02 7.23 -18.79
CA TYR A 276 -12.69 5.94 -18.96
C TYR A 276 -13.86 6.06 -19.96
N ASN A 277 -13.98 5.07 -20.86
CA ASN A 277 -15.08 5.00 -21.82
C ASN A 277 -15.63 3.56 -21.82
N PRO A 278 -16.76 3.31 -21.16
CA PRO A 278 -17.34 1.97 -21.09
C PRO A 278 -17.92 1.52 -22.45
N ALA A 279 -18.23 2.45 -23.37
CA ALA A 279 -18.78 2.11 -24.68
C ALA A 279 -17.77 1.45 -25.64
N SER A 280 -16.47 1.46 -25.29
CA SER A 280 -15.42 0.86 -26.12
C SER A 280 -15.42 -0.67 -26.14
N TRP A 281 -16.15 -1.34 -25.23
CA TRP A 281 -16.18 -2.80 -25.13
C TRP A 281 -17.62 -3.33 -24.92
N ARG A 282 -18.47 -3.22 -25.95
CA ARG A 282 -19.83 -3.77 -25.88
C ARG A 282 -19.85 -5.26 -26.21
N VAL A 283 -20.00 -6.10 -25.20
CA VAL A 283 -20.60 -7.44 -25.37
C VAL A 283 -21.85 -7.48 -24.49
N PRO A 284 -23.01 -7.98 -24.98
CA PRO A 284 -24.16 -8.22 -24.12
C PRO A 284 -23.75 -9.13 -22.95
N TYR A 285 -24.28 -8.91 -21.73
CA TYR A 285 -24.03 -9.68 -20.49
C TYR A 285 -22.79 -9.36 -19.64
N ASP A 286 -22.18 -8.18 -19.77
CA ASP A 286 -20.98 -7.76 -19.02
C ASP A 286 -21.11 -7.90 -17.48
N HIS A 287 -22.31 -7.72 -16.93
CA HIS A 287 -22.59 -7.84 -15.49
C HIS A 287 -22.64 -9.29 -14.95
N VAL A 288 -22.63 -10.30 -15.83
CA VAL A 288 -22.84 -11.72 -15.43
C VAL A 288 -21.57 -12.56 -15.57
N VAL A 289 -20.59 -12.17 -16.39
CA VAL A 289 -19.52 -13.11 -16.78
C VAL A 289 -18.09 -12.63 -16.44
N TRP A 290 -17.72 -11.35 -16.55
CA TRP A 290 -16.37 -10.88 -16.20
C TRP A 290 -16.36 -9.40 -15.82
N LYS A 291 -15.64 -9.02 -14.75
CA LYS A 291 -15.36 -7.59 -14.46
C LYS A 291 -14.18 -7.15 -15.32
N ASP A 292 -14.36 -6.14 -16.17
CA ASP A 292 -13.26 -5.51 -16.93
C ASP A 292 -12.16 -5.03 -15.95
N PRO A 293 -10.91 -5.54 -16.03
CA PRO A 293 -9.81 -5.10 -15.17
C PRO A 293 -9.57 -3.60 -15.21
N ARG A 294 -9.84 -2.96 -16.35
CA ARG A 294 -9.71 -1.50 -16.50
C ARG A 294 -10.82 -0.77 -15.76
N GLN A 295 -12.03 -1.31 -15.73
CA GLN A 295 -13.12 -0.79 -14.91
C GLN A 295 -12.76 -0.87 -13.42
N ILE A 296 -12.14 -1.96 -12.96
CA ILE A 296 -11.67 -2.09 -11.57
C ILE A 296 -10.65 -0.99 -11.23
N LEU A 297 -9.67 -0.74 -12.11
CA LEU A 297 -8.70 0.33 -11.92
C LEU A 297 -9.38 1.70 -11.76
N VAL A 298 -10.36 1.98 -12.63
CA VAL A 298 -11.13 3.22 -12.61
C VAL A 298 -11.92 3.37 -11.32
N ILE A 299 -12.56 2.30 -10.83
CA ILE A 299 -13.28 2.28 -9.56
C ILE A 299 -12.33 2.64 -8.41
N TYR A 300 -11.16 2.00 -8.33
CA TYR A 300 -10.19 2.30 -7.28
C TYR A 300 -9.64 3.72 -7.38
N CYS A 301 -9.41 4.23 -8.60
CA CYS A 301 -8.97 5.61 -8.80
C CYS A 301 -10.01 6.61 -8.27
N VAL A 302 -11.29 6.43 -8.61
CA VAL A 302 -12.38 7.30 -8.13
C VAL A 302 -12.55 7.17 -6.62
N GLN A 303 -12.56 5.95 -6.07
CA GLN A 303 -12.69 5.73 -4.63
C GLN A 303 -11.58 6.43 -3.85
N LEU A 304 -10.32 6.24 -4.25
CA LEU A 304 -9.19 6.86 -3.56
C LEU A 304 -9.22 8.39 -3.74
N LEU A 305 -9.56 8.87 -4.93
CA LEU A 305 -9.72 10.31 -5.19
C LEU A 305 -10.76 10.93 -4.25
N LEU A 306 -11.92 10.28 -4.09
CA LEU A 306 -12.98 10.76 -3.20
C LEU A 306 -12.54 10.73 -1.74
N VAL A 307 -11.88 9.66 -1.29
CA VAL A 307 -11.30 9.57 0.06
C VAL A 307 -10.36 10.76 0.31
N LEU A 308 -9.44 11.06 -0.61
CA LEU A 308 -8.45 12.12 -0.44
C LEU A 308 -9.08 13.53 -0.49
N LEU A 309 -10.06 13.77 -1.36
CA LEU A 309 -10.68 15.08 -1.52
C LEU A 309 -11.70 15.40 -0.42
N LEU A 310 -12.48 14.42 0.02
CA LEU A 310 -13.61 14.62 0.92
C LEU A 310 -13.23 14.50 2.40
N TYR A 311 -12.07 13.92 2.72
CA TYR A 311 -11.64 13.76 4.11
C TYR A 311 -11.54 15.09 4.88
N PRO A 312 -12.30 15.27 5.97
CA PRO A 312 -12.12 16.36 6.91
C PRO A 312 -10.96 15.99 7.84
N ILE A 313 -9.86 16.73 7.76
CA ILE A 313 -8.74 16.48 8.68
C ILE A 313 -9.19 16.94 10.07
N PRO A 314 -9.09 16.09 11.12
CA PRO A 314 -9.39 16.48 12.48
C PRO A 314 -8.60 17.73 12.90
N GLU A 315 -9.26 18.62 13.61
CA GLU A 315 -8.65 19.83 14.14
C GLU A 315 -8.45 19.68 15.65
N ASP A 316 -7.19 19.75 16.10
CA ASP A 316 -6.85 19.68 17.53
C ASP A 316 -7.23 20.96 18.30
N GLY A 317 -7.85 21.94 17.64
CA GLY A 317 -8.23 23.25 18.19
C GLY A 317 -7.04 24.14 18.58
N ARG A 318 -5.80 23.70 18.32
CA ARG A 318 -4.56 24.40 18.67
C ARG A 318 -3.76 24.72 17.40
N GLY A 319 -3.46 25.98 17.17
CA GLY A 319 -2.63 26.42 16.04
C GLY A 319 -3.39 26.60 14.74
N THR A 320 -2.67 26.54 13.61
CA THR A 320 -3.26 26.70 12.28
C THR A 320 -3.93 25.38 11.85
N PRO A 321 -5.18 25.39 11.37
CA PRO A 321 -5.84 24.18 10.90
C PRO A 321 -5.00 23.43 9.85
N PRO A 322 -4.92 22.09 9.94
CA PRO A 322 -4.16 21.31 8.99
C PRO A 322 -4.73 21.44 7.58
N LYS A 323 -3.84 21.47 6.59
CA LYS A 323 -4.21 21.70 5.19
C LYS A 323 -4.26 20.39 4.43
N ASN A 324 -5.42 20.09 3.83
CA ASN A 324 -5.55 19.02 2.85
C ASN A 324 -4.98 19.49 1.50
N TYR A 325 -3.79 19.01 1.13
CA TYR A 325 -3.11 19.43 -0.10
C TYR A 325 -3.81 18.92 -1.38
N TYR A 326 -4.45 17.76 -1.35
CA TYR A 326 -5.22 17.26 -2.50
C TYR A 326 -6.42 18.16 -2.79
N ARG A 327 -7.23 18.46 -1.77
CA ARG A 327 -8.35 19.42 -1.87
C ARG A 327 -7.87 20.79 -2.33
N HIS A 328 -6.75 21.26 -1.77
CA HIS A 328 -6.18 22.54 -2.11
C HIS A 328 -5.77 22.66 -3.59
N TYR A 329 -5.10 21.65 -4.14
CA TYR A 329 -4.69 21.66 -5.54
C TYR A 329 -5.85 21.41 -6.49
N PHE A 330 -6.80 20.54 -6.12
CA PHE A 330 -8.02 20.34 -6.89
C PHE A 330 -8.87 21.62 -6.98
N GLY A 331 -9.01 22.36 -5.88
CA GLY A 331 -9.71 23.65 -5.85
C GLY A 331 -9.01 24.78 -6.62
N ARG A 332 -7.81 24.53 -7.17
CA ARG A 332 -7.06 25.48 -8.02
C ARG A 332 -7.21 25.20 -9.51
N LEU A 333 -7.98 24.18 -9.89
CA LEU A 333 -8.36 24.00 -11.29
C LEU A 333 -9.18 25.22 -11.74
N HIS A 334 -8.74 25.88 -12.79
CA HIS A 334 -9.33 27.13 -13.29
C HIS A 334 -9.35 27.22 -14.81
N ARG A 335 -8.66 26.31 -15.52
CA ARG A 335 -8.59 26.37 -16.99
C ARG A 335 -9.90 25.82 -17.58
N PRO A 336 -10.51 26.51 -18.56
CA PRO A 336 -11.74 26.03 -19.20
C PRO A 336 -11.62 24.60 -19.77
N GLN A 337 -10.45 24.24 -20.30
CA GLN A 337 -10.17 22.91 -20.84
C GLN A 337 -10.21 21.82 -19.75
N ASP A 338 -9.74 22.12 -18.54
CA ASP A 338 -9.79 21.18 -17.42
C ASP A 338 -11.26 20.91 -17.04
N PHE A 339 -12.07 21.96 -16.91
CA PHE A 339 -13.50 21.81 -16.60
C PHE A 339 -14.26 21.05 -17.70
N GLN A 340 -14.01 21.36 -18.97
CA GLN A 340 -14.60 20.65 -20.09
C GLN A 340 -14.25 19.15 -20.03
N PHE A 341 -12.98 18.82 -19.80
CA PHE A 341 -12.52 17.43 -19.65
C PHE A 341 -13.24 16.70 -18.51
N LEU A 342 -13.44 17.35 -17.36
CA LEU A 342 -14.17 16.78 -16.23
C LEU A 342 -15.64 16.54 -16.57
N VAL A 343 -16.32 17.55 -17.14
CA VAL A 343 -17.72 17.45 -17.53
C VAL A 343 -17.91 16.34 -18.56
N ASP A 344 -17.11 16.31 -19.62
CA ASP A 344 -17.18 15.28 -20.66
C ASP A 344 -16.99 13.87 -20.08
N GLY A 345 -16.04 13.71 -19.15
CA GLY A 345 -15.80 12.44 -18.47
C GLY A 345 -16.99 11.98 -17.63
N MET A 346 -17.53 12.87 -16.79
CA MET A 346 -18.70 12.58 -15.95
C MET A 346 -19.95 12.29 -16.79
N THR A 347 -20.23 13.14 -17.78
CA THR A 347 -21.38 12.99 -18.70
C THR A 347 -21.30 11.68 -19.48
N ARG A 348 -20.11 11.25 -19.91
CA ARG A 348 -19.92 9.96 -20.59
C ARG A 348 -20.33 8.78 -19.73
N ILE A 349 -20.03 8.81 -18.43
CA ILE A 349 -20.38 7.74 -17.50
C ILE A 349 -21.88 7.79 -17.18
N LEU A 350 -22.41 8.98 -16.89
CA LEU A 350 -23.81 9.15 -16.46
C LEU A 350 -24.83 8.90 -17.58
N ASN A 351 -24.49 9.17 -18.85
CA ASN A 351 -25.41 8.98 -19.98
C ASN A 351 -25.51 7.52 -20.46
N GLN A 352 -24.72 6.60 -19.92
CA GLN A 352 -24.70 5.19 -20.35
C GLN A 352 -26.03 4.42 -20.20
N PRO A 353 -26.88 4.64 -19.17
CA PRO A 353 -28.17 3.96 -19.08
C PRO A 353 -29.28 4.61 -19.93
N VAL A 354 -29.11 5.87 -20.37
CA VAL A 354 -30.20 6.64 -21.00
C VAL A 354 -30.42 6.21 -22.46
N SER A 355 -29.38 5.78 -23.16
CA SER A 355 -29.43 5.40 -24.58
C SER A 355 -29.92 3.96 -24.87
N ILE A 356 -30.38 3.21 -23.86
CA ILE A 356 -30.99 1.86 -24.04
C ILE A 356 -32.52 1.91 -23.90
N LEU A 357 -33.08 3.05 -23.49
CA LEU A 357 -34.53 3.25 -23.27
C LEU A 357 -35.18 4.19 -24.31
N CYS A 358 -34.52 4.46 -25.43
CA CYS A 358 -35.08 5.26 -26.54
C CYS A 358 -34.98 4.51 -27.87
#